data_AF-K1TNE8-F1
#
_entry.id   AF-K1TNE8-F1
#
_cell.length_a   1.000
_cell.length_b   1.000
_cell.length_c   1.000
_cell.angle_alpha   90.00
_cell.angle_beta   90.00
_cell.angle_gamma   90.00
#
_symmetry.space_group_name_H-M   'P 1'
#
loop_
_entity.id
_entity.type
_entity.pdbx_description
1 polymer ?
#
loop_
_entity_poly.entity_id
_entity_poly.type
_entity_poly.pdbx_seq_one_letter_code
_entity_poly.pdbx_strand_id
1 'polypeptide(L)'
;MYFMDEKYSALFTPWKIGNVEIKNRIVQCSMGGTSLFGWLEPCHFDKEAANFLLNRAQDGVGLVLPGMQCVRDTMGRRWLWQNKKMFKELADYMVEYHKTGSKLFIQLAAGFGRSMAVAPWMVTLNNNKVLGALAKPVIDVSYCCASA
;
A
#
# COMPACT_ATOMS: atom_id res chain seq x y z
N MET A 1 8.23 -24.32 27.98
CA MET A 1 8.26 -24.57 26.52
C MET A 1 6.84 -24.47 26.04
N TYR A 2 6.52 -23.50 25.17
CA TYR A 2 5.16 -23.37 24.62
C TYR A 2 5.09 -24.25 23.37
N PHE A 3 4.09 -25.13 23.31
CA PHE A 3 3.81 -25.96 22.14
C PHE A 3 2.76 -25.28 21.26
N MET A 4 2.85 -25.49 19.94
CA MET A 4 1.84 -25.02 19.00
C MET A 4 0.55 -25.81 19.21
N ASP A 5 -0.58 -25.13 19.32
CA ASP A 5 -1.90 -25.78 19.34
C ASP A 5 -2.19 -26.34 17.94
N GLU A 6 -2.46 -27.66 17.84
CA GLU A 6 -2.66 -28.37 16.57
C GLU A 6 -3.76 -27.76 15.72
N LYS A 7 -4.76 -27.11 16.32
CA LYS A 7 -5.83 -26.43 15.58
C LYS A 7 -5.33 -25.31 14.67
N TYR A 8 -4.13 -24.77 14.95
CA TYR A 8 -3.48 -23.73 14.14
C TYR A 8 -2.42 -24.27 13.17
N SER A 9 -2.16 -25.57 13.14
CA SER A 9 -1.18 -26.19 12.24
C SER A 9 -1.36 -25.79 10.78
N ALA A 10 -2.63 -25.65 10.35
CA ALA A 10 -2.99 -25.20 9.00
C ALA A 10 -2.43 -23.80 8.66
N LEU A 11 -2.20 -22.91 9.63
CA LEU A 11 -1.62 -21.60 9.34
C LEU A 11 -0.19 -21.69 8.82
N PHE A 12 0.53 -22.77 9.15
CA PHE A 12 1.96 -22.94 8.86
C PHE A 12 2.24 -23.85 7.65
N THR A 13 1.20 -24.28 6.92
CA THR A 13 1.36 -25.08 5.69
C THR A 13 1.33 -24.19 4.44
N PRO A 14 2.12 -24.50 3.40
CA PRO A 14 2.05 -23.79 2.12
C PRO A 14 0.68 -23.86 1.43
N TRP A 15 0.43 -22.92 0.54
CA TRP A 15 -0.78 -22.83 -0.28
C TRP A 15 -0.52 -22.02 -1.55
N LYS A 16 -1.49 -22.00 -2.47
CA LYS A 16 -1.41 -21.28 -3.74
C LYS A 16 -2.50 -20.22 -3.84
N ILE A 17 -2.13 -19.06 -4.36
CA ILE A 17 -3.06 -18.01 -4.78
C ILE A 17 -2.81 -17.76 -6.28
N GLY A 18 -3.74 -18.23 -7.13
CA GLY A 18 -3.50 -18.32 -8.56
C GLY A 18 -2.25 -19.16 -8.85
N ASN A 19 -1.27 -18.57 -9.53
CA ASN A 19 -0.01 -19.22 -9.90
C ASN A 19 1.12 -19.01 -8.89
N VAL A 20 0.85 -18.32 -7.76
CA VAL A 20 1.88 -17.97 -6.78
C VAL A 20 1.82 -18.92 -5.59
N GLU A 21 2.93 -19.57 -5.29
CA GLU A 21 3.10 -20.34 -4.05
C GLU A 21 3.46 -19.43 -2.88
N ILE A 22 2.74 -19.59 -1.78
CA ILE A 22 2.93 -18.85 -0.52
C ILE A 22 3.35 -19.85 0.55
N LYS A 23 4.44 -19.56 1.27
CA LYS A 23 5.06 -20.46 2.26
C LYS A 23 4.16 -20.84 3.45
N ASN A 24 3.18 -20.00 3.79
CA ASN A 24 2.22 -20.21 4.88
C ASN A 24 0.97 -19.33 4.71
N ARG A 25 -0.03 -19.49 5.57
CA ARG A 25 -1.32 -18.77 5.51
C ARG A 25 -1.36 -17.53 6.41
N ILE A 26 -0.20 -17.03 6.81
CA ILE A 26 -0.08 -15.79 7.60
C ILE A 26 0.06 -14.64 6.62
N VAL A 27 -0.89 -13.70 6.71
CA VAL A 27 -0.99 -12.56 5.79
C VAL A 27 -0.97 -11.27 6.57
N GLN A 28 -0.11 -10.34 6.16
CA GLN A 28 -0.23 -8.94 6.58
C GLN A 28 -1.12 -8.19 5.60
N CYS A 29 -2.30 -7.77 6.05
CA CYS A 29 -3.24 -6.98 5.26
C CYS A 29 -2.74 -5.54 5.02
N SER A 30 -3.30 -4.89 4.00
CA SER A 30 -2.98 -3.51 3.64
C SER A 30 -3.27 -2.53 4.77
N MET A 31 -2.29 -1.68 5.08
CA MET A 31 -2.39 -0.64 6.11
C MET A 31 -1.90 0.69 5.53
N GLY A 32 -2.68 1.77 5.66
CA GLY A 32 -2.38 3.05 4.99
C GLY A 32 -0.97 3.61 5.26
N GLY A 33 -0.44 3.41 6.47
CA GLY A 33 0.90 3.86 6.86
C GLY A 33 2.06 3.05 6.28
N THR A 34 1.81 2.06 5.42
CA THR A 34 2.84 1.20 4.82
C THR A 34 2.83 1.24 3.29
N SER A 35 2.41 2.36 2.69
CA SER A 35 2.42 2.52 1.23
C SER A 35 3.85 2.51 0.70
N LEU A 36 4.12 1.69 -0.31
CA LEU A 36 5.42 1.62 -0.98
C LEU A 36 5.66 2.76 -1.97
N PHE A 37 4.60 3.46 -2.37
CA PHE A 37 4.63 4.37 -3.51
C PHE A 37 4.14 5.77 -3.14
N GLY A 38 4.24 6.13 -1.86
CA GLY A 38 3.73 7.38 -1.32
C GLY A 38 2.21 7.36 -1.06
N TRP A 39 1.71 8.43 -0.43
CA TRP A 39 0.31 8.57 -0.02
C TRP A 39 -0.40 9.72 -0.73
N LEU A 40 -0.17 10.96 -0.29
CA LEU A 40 -0.79 12.16 -0.89
C LEU A 40 0.10 12.79 -1.94
N GLU A 41 1.38 12.81 -1.63
CA GLU A 41 2.48 13.32 -2.42
C GLU A 41 2.60 12.57 -3.75
N PRO A 42 3.32 13.16 -4.72
CA PRO A 42 3.81 12.45 -5.89
C PRO A 42 4.31 11.03 -5.60
N CYS A 43 3.87 10.07 -6.42
CA CYS A 43 4.32 8.69 -6.25
C CYS A 43 5.86 8.59 -6.32
N HIS A 44 6.43 7.86 -5.37
CA HIS A 44 7.86 7.62 -5.23
C HIS A 44 8.09 6.34 -4.44
N PHE A 45 9.23 5.66 -4.62
CA PHE A 45 9.53 4.49 -3.81
C PHE A 45 9.91 4.88 -2.38
N ASP A 46 9.10 4.47 -1.40
CA ASP A 46 9.31 4.77 0.01
C ASP A 46 10.18 3.68 0.67
N LYS A 47 11.39 4.08 1.09
CA LYS A 47 12.37 3.16 1.68
C LYS A 47 12.01 2.75 3.11
N GLU A 48 11.36 3.60 3.88
CA GLU A 48 10.99 3.30 5.25
C GLU A 48 9.85 2.26 5.27
N ALA A 49 8.84 2.46 4.43
CA ALA A 49 7.80 1.47 4.20
C ALA A 49 8.39 0.15 3.67
N ALA A 50 9.30 0.21 2.70
CA ALA A 50 9.97 -0.99 2.17
C ALA A 50 10.74 -1.76 3.25
N ASN A 51 11.47 -1.06 4.13
CA ASN A 51 12.17 -1.68 5.25
C ASN A 51 11.20 -2.32 6.25
N PHE A 52 10.11 -1.62 6.61
CA PHE A 52 9.08 -2.18 7.48
C PHE A 52 8.49 -3.47 6.90
N LEU A 53 8.13 -3.47 5.62
CA LEU A 53 7.54 -4.64 4.95
C LEU A 53 8.52 -5.80 4.81
N LEU A 54 9.81 -5.50 4.63
CA LEU A 54 10.87 -6.51 4.62
C LEU A 54 11.01 -7.19 5.98
N ASN A 55 10.97 -6.42 7.08
CA ASN A 55 11.01 -6.98 8.43
C ASN A 55 9.84 -7.95 8.66
N ARG A 56 8.63 -7.60 8.21
CA ARG A 56 7.46 -8.49 8.29
C ARG A 56 7.65 -9.80 7.52
N ALA A 57 8.28 -9.74 6.36
CA ALA A 57 8.62 -10.92 5.58
C ALA A 57 9.66 -11.81 6.29
N GLN A 58 10.67 -11.19 6.89
CA GLN A 58 11.71 -11.84 7.70
C GLN A 58 11.15 -12.47 8.98
N ASP A 59 10.14 -11.84 9.60
CA ASP A 59 9.40 -12.34 10.76
C ASP A 59 8.52 -13.57 10.42
N GLY A 60 8.53 -14.03 9.17
CA GLY A 60 7.89 -15.28 8.75
C GLY A 60 6.54 -15.13 8.06
N VAL A 61 6.03 -13.91 7.85
CA VAL A 61 4.77 -13.68 7.12
C VAL A 61 4.87 -14.22 5.70
N GLY A 62 3.89 -15.01 5.24
CA GLY A 62 3.91 -15.61 3.90
C GLY A 62 3.56 -14.62 2.78
N LEU A 63 2.55 -13.78 3.00
CA LEU A 63 2.10 -12.77 2.05
C LEU A 63 1.95 -11.41 2.74
N VAL A 64 2.53 -10.37 2.16
CA VAL A 64 2.42 -9.00 2.65
C VAL A 64 1.71 -8.14 1.61
N LEU A 65 0.70 -7.41 2.08
CA LEU A 65 0.03 -6.38 1.30
C LEU A 65 0.45 -5.02 1.88
N PRO A 66 1.19 -4.19 1.12
CA PRO A 66 1.53 -2.84 1.56
C PRO A 66 0.26 -1.99 1.66
N GLY A 67 0.41 -0.76 2.14
CA GLY A 67 -0.62 0.26 2.05
C GLY A 67 -1.14 0.40 0.63
N MET A 68 -2.44 0.70 0.51
CA MET A 68 -3.08 0.86 -0.78
C MET A 68 -2.36 1.94 -1.61
N GLN A 69 -2.24 1.69 -2.92
CA GLN A 69 -1.69 2.66 -3.83
C GLN A 69 -2.74 3.23 -4.76
N CYS A 70 -2.84 4.56 -4.77
CA CYS A 70 -3.66 5.26 -5.74
C CYS A 70 -3.10 5.06 -7.16
N VAL A 71 -3.94 4.61 -8.09
CA VAL A 71 -3.56 4.46 -9.51
C VAL A 71 -3.22 5.79 -10.17
N ARG A 72 -3.70 6.88 -9.58
CA ARG A 72 -3.41 8.27 -9.94
C ARG A 72 -3.10 9.05 -8.68
N ASP A 73 -1.98 9.77 -8.67
CA ASP A 73 -1.54 10.59 -7.54
C ASP A 73 -2.66 11.53 -7.08
N THR A 74 -2.81 11.64 -5.77
CA THR A 74 -3.75 12.58 -5.14
C THR A 74 -3.32 14.02 -5.41
N MET A 75 -2.02 14.30 -5.28
CA MET A 75 -1.44 15.58 -5.64
C MET A 75 -0.79 15.55 -7.02
N GLY A 76 -1.14 16.49 -7.89
CA GLY A 76 -0.57 16.60 -9.24
C GLY A 76 -1.06 15.56 -10.26
N ARG A 77 -1.95 14.63 -9.86
CA ARG A 77 -2.77 13.79 -10.76
C ARG A 77 -2.00 12.97 -11.81
N ARG A 78 -0.75 12.63 -11.55
CA ARG A 78 0.04 11.75 -12.42
C ARG A 78 -0.43 10.31 -12.29
N TRP A 79 -0.37 9.57 -13.38
CA TRP A 79 -0.66 8.15 -13.34
C TRP A 79 0.55 7.39 -12.78
N LEU A 80 0.27 6.39 -11.93
CA LEU A 80 1.30 5.60 -11.26
C LEU A 80 2.35 5.04 -12.24
N TRP A 81 1.90 4.55 -13.40
CA TRP A 81 2.75 3.93 -14.43
C TRP A 81 3.76 4.89 -15.06
N GLN A 82 3.59 6.21 -14.92
CA GLN A 82 4.46 7.23 -15.51
C GLN A 82 5.81 7.34 -14.76
N ASN A 83 5.84 7.06 -13.46
CA ASN A 83 7.09 7.09 -12.70
C ASN A 83 7.87 5.77 -12.85
N LYS A 84 8.69 5.69 -13.90
CA LYS A 84 9.52 4.50 -14.17
C LYS A 84 10.64 4.26 -13.15
N LYS A 85 11.13 5.31 -12.48
CA LYS A 85 12.22 5.21 -11.50
C LYS A 85 11.80 4.35 -10.30
N MET A 86 10.61 4.64 -9.77
CA MET A 86 10.01 3.91 -8.65
C MET A 86 9.90 2.40 -8.92
N PHE A 87 9.49 2.00 -10.13
CA PHE A 87 9.39 0.58 -10.47
C PHE A 87 10.76 -0.11 -10.60
N LYS A 88 11.80 0.64 -11.00
CA LYS A 88 13.17 0.13 -11.00
C LYS A 88 13.67 -0.11 -9.58
N GLU A 89 13.45 0.86 -8.68
CA GLU A 89 13.79 0.74 -7.25
C GLU A 89 13.02 -0.41 -6.59
N LEU A 90 11.73 -0.57 -6.91
CA LEU A 90 10.93 -1.72 -6.49
C LEU A 90 11.52 -3.04 -7.00
N ALA A 91 11.91 -3.13 -8.27
CA ALA A 91 12.47 -4.35 -8.83
C ALA A 91 13.75 -4.76 -8.09
N ASP A 92 14.65 -3.81 -7.81
CA ASP A 92 15.88 -4.04 -7.05
C ASP A 92 15.56 -4.51 -5.62
N TYR A 93 14.60 -3.87 -4.95
CA TYR A 93 14.12 -4.29 -3.62
C TYR A 93 13.54 -5.71 -3.62
N MET A 94 12.76 -6.07 -4.65
CA MET A 94 12.10 -7.38 -4.73
C MET A 94 13.09 -8.54 -4.85
N VAL A 95 14.33 -8.31 -5.32
CA VAL A 95 15.40 -9.32 -5.34
C VAL A 95 15.74 -9.78 -3.92
N GLU A 96 15.98 -8.84 -3.00
CA GLU A 96 16.25 -9.16 -1.60
C GLU A 96 14.99 -9.65 -0.88
N TYR A 97 13.84 -9.01 -1.15
CA TYR A 97 12.58 -9.37 -0.53
C TYR A 97 12.21 -10.84 -0.76
N HIS A 98 12.33 -11.34 -2.00
CA HIS A 98 11.95 -12.70 -2.33
C HIS A 98 12.85 -13.78 -1.70
N LYS A 99 14.06 -13.44 -1.23
CA LYS A 99 14.93 -14.39 -0.50
C LYS A 99 14.30 -14.83 0.83
N THR A 100 13.38 -14.05 1.39
CA THR A 100 12.62 -14.40 2.60
C THR A 100 11.61 -15.54 2.37
N GLY A 101 11.35 -15.91 1.12
CA GLY A 101 10.27 -16.83 0.74
C GLY A 101 8.87 -16.21 0.79
N SER A 102 8.73 -14.95 1.22
CA SER A 102 7.46 -14.23 1.24
C SER A 102 7.13 -13.65 -0.13
N LYS A 103 5.85 -13.32 -0.34
CA LYS A 103 5.34 -12.63 -1.54
C LYS A 103 4.73 -11.29 -1.18
N LEU A 104 4.71 -10.37 -2.13
CA LEU A 104 4.18 -9.02 -1.96
C LEU A 104 3.16 -8.70 -3.05
N PHE A 105 1.91 -8.39 -2.66
CA PHE A 105 0.83 -8.02 -3.58
C PHE A 105 0.41 -6.57 -3.34
N ILE A 106 0.56 -5.72 -4.35
CA ILE A 106 0.19 -4.30 -4.27
C ILE A 106 -1.32 -4.15 -4.47
N GLN A 107 -2.00 -3.57 -3.48
CA GLN A 107 -3.39 -3.17 -3.60
C GLN A 107 -3.47 -1.85 -4.38
N LEU A 108 -4.17 -1.85 -5.51
CA LEU A 108 -4.45 -0.64 -6.28
C LEU A 108 -5.82 -0.07 -5.90
N ALA A 109 -5.91 1.25 -5.77
CA ALA A 109 -7.13 1.97 -5.41
C ALA A 109 -7.36 3.20 -6.32
N ALA A 110 -8.61 3.59 -6.48
CA ALA A 110 -9.00 4.79 -7.25
C ALA A 110 -9.03 6.08 -6.41
N GLY A 111 -8.69 5.99 -5.13
CA GLY A 111 -8.79 7.02 -4.09
C GLY A 111 -8.99 6.38 -2.72
N PHE A 112 -9.11 7.19 -1.67
CA PHE A 112 -9.24 6.72 -0.28
C PHE A 112 -10.68 6.44 0.15
N GLY A 113 -11.65 6.98 -0.60
CA GLY A 113 -13.06 6.85 -0.29
C GLY A 113 -13.41 7.43 1.08
N ARG A 114 -14.45 6.87 1.70
CA ARG A 114 -14.96 7.32 3.01
C ARG A 114 -13.99 7.13 4.18
N SER A 115 -12.96 6.30 4.00
CA SER A 115 -11.97 5.99 5.03
C SER A 115 -10.76 6.93 5.01
N MET A 116 -10.78 7.97 4.17
CA MET A 116 -9.72 8.98 4.16
C MET A 116 -9.67 9.70 5.51
N ALA A 117 -8.52 9.69 6.16
CA ALA A 117 -8.26 10.58 7.28
C ALA A 117 -8.14 12.01 6.73
N VAL A 118 -9.13 12.86 7.00
CA VAL A 118 -9.19 14.23 6.49
C VAL A 118 -8.60 15.19 7.52
N ALA A 119 -7.47 15.82 7.19
CA ALA A 119 -6.87 16.84 8.03
C ALA A 119 -7.71 18.13 8.06
N PRO A 120 -7.62 18.97 9.11
CA PRO A 120 -8.46 20.18 9.22
C PRO A 120 -8.40 21.12 8.01
N TRP A 121 -7.23 21.28 7.38
CA TRP A 121 -7.09 22.10 6.17
C TRP A 121 -7.83 21.50 4.97
N MET A 122 -7.88 20.17 4.86
CA MET A 122 -8.64 19.49 3.81
C MET A 122 -10.15 19.68 4.02
N VAL A 123 -10.62 19.68 5.27
CA VAL A 123 -12.01 20.00 5.60
C VAL A 123 -12.38 21.41 5.14
N THR A 124 -11.51 22.40 5.40
CA THR A 124 -11.70 23.79 4.95
C THR A 124 -11.80 23.88 3.42
N LEU A 125 -10.91 23.18 2.69
CA LEU A 125 -10.94 23.15 1.23
C LEU A 125 -12.20 22.46 0.68
N ASN A 126 -12.61 21.35 1.28
CA ASN A 126 -13.74 20.57 0.81
C ASN A 126 -15.10 21.27 1.06
N ASN A 127 -15.22 22.01 2.17
CA ASN A 127 -16.46 22.70 2.53
C ASN A 127 -16.61 24.07 1.83
N ASN A 128 -15.54 24.66 1.31
CA ASN A 128 -15.58 25.93 0.60
C ASN A 128 -15.42 25.72 -0.91
N LYS A 129 -16.51 25.89 -1.67
CA LYS A 129 -16.54 25.68 -3.13
C LYS A 129 -15.50 26.48 -3.90
N VAL A 130 -15.23 27.72 -3.49
CA VAL A 130 -14.26 28.61 -4.16
C VAL A 130 -12.84 28.14 -3.88
N LEU A 131 -12.50 27.90 -2.61
CA LEU A 131 -11.18 27.41 -2.23
C LEU A 131 -10.90 26.02 -2.82
N GLY A 132 -11.88 25.11 -2.81
CA GLY A 132 -11.79 23.81 -3.44
C GLY A 132 -11.56 23.89 -4.95
N ALA A 133 -12.27 24.79 -5.65
CA ALA A 133 -12.08 25.00 -7.09
C ALA A 133 -10.67 25.52 -7.43
N LEU A 134 -10.14 26.44 -6.61
CA LEU A 134 -8.78 26.98 -6.76
C LEU A 134 -7.70 25.94 -6.44
N ALA A 135 -7.93 25.08 -5.45
CA ALA A 135 -6.97 24.04 -5.05
C ALA A 135 -6.95 22.83 -6.02
N LYS A 136 -8.05 22.58 -6.75
CA LYS A 136 -8.25 21.41 -7.62
C LYS A 136 -7.11 21.05 -8.58
N PRO A 137 -6.37 22.00 -9.19
CA PRO A 137 -5.22 21.66 -10.03
C PRO A 137 -4.09 20.96 -9.27
N VAL A 138 -3.97 21.22 -7.97
CA VAL A 138 -2.94 20.67 -7.10
C VAL A 138 -3.48 19.49 -6.29
N ILE A 139 -4.63 19.65 -5.65
CA ILE A 139 -5.30 18.62 -4.85
C ILE A 139 -6.83 18.73 -4.96
N ASP A 140 -7.47 17.59 -5.19
CA ASP A 140 -8.92 17.47 -5.30
C ASP A 140 -9.44 16.64 -4.10
N VAL A 141 -9.62 17.30 -2.95
CA VAL A 141 -10.01 16.62 -1.70
C VAL A 141 -11.34 15.90 -1.86
N SER A 142 -12.27 16.49 -2.61
CA SER A 142 -13.59 15.91 -2.90
C SER A 142 -13.45 14.60 -3.68
N TYR A 143 -12.57 14.54 -4.68
CA TYR A 143 -12.24 13.31 -5.39
C TYR A 143 -11.57 12.28 -4.48
N CYS A 144 -10.65 12.69 -3.62
CA CYS A 144 -9.93 11.78 -2.72
C CYS A 144 -10.85 11.12 -1.68
N CYS A 145 -11.86 11.86 -1.20
CA CYS A 145 -12.87 11.38 -0.27
C CYS A 145 -14.07 10.70 -0.94
N ALA A 146 -14.18 10.78 -2.27
CA ALA A 146 -15.31 10.21 -3.00
C ALA A 146 -15.33 8.68 -2.84
N SER A 147 -16.41 8.15 -2.27
CA SER A 147 -16.69 6.71 -2.39
C SER A 147 -17.05 6.39 -3.84
N ALA A 148 -16.50 5.29 -4.34
CA ALA A 148 -17.04 4.59 -5.50
C ALA A 148 -18.49 4.16 -5.25
#